data_AF-Q8VWS7-F1
#
_entry.id   AF-Q8VWS7-F1
#
_cell.length_a   1.000
_cell.length_b   1.000
_cell.length_c   1.000
_cell.angle_alpha   90.00
_cell.angle_beta   90.00
_cell.angle_gamma   90.00
#
_symmetry.space_group_name_H-M   'P 1'
#
loop_
_entity.id
_entity.type
_entity.pdbx_description
1 polymer ?
#
loop_
_entity_poly.entity_id
_entity_poly.type
_entity_poly.pdbx_seq_one_letter_code
_entity_poly.pdbx_strand_id
1 'polypeptide(L)'
;ATKDAGVIAGLNVMRIINEPTAAAIAYGLDKKATSVGEKNVLIFDLGGGTFDVFLLTIEEGIFEVKATAGDTHLGGEDFDNRMVNHFVQEFKRKNKKDISGNPRALRRLRTACE
;
A
#
# COMPACT_ATOMS: atom_id res chain seq x y z
N ALA A 1 -16.03 -10.52 4.64
CA ALA A 1 -15.20 -10.70 3.43
C ALA A 1 -13.80 -11.22 3.78
N THR A 2 -12.84 -10.39 4.22
CA THR A 2 -11.44 -10.84 4.48
C THR A 2 -11.32 -11.91 5.56
N LYS A 3 -12.07 -11.78 6.66
CA LYS A 3 -12.13 -12.82 7.71
C LYS A 3 -12.63 -14.16 7.16
N ASP A 4 -13.69 -14.12 6.36
CA ASP A 4 -14.31 -15.32 5.78
C ASP A 4 -13.36 -16.00 4.80
N ALA A 5 -12.63 -15.22 3.99
CA ALA A 5 -11.59 -15.74 3.11
C ALA A 5 -10.50 -16.51 3.88
N GLY A 6 -10.08 -15.99 5.04
CA GLY A 6 -9.15 -16.69 5.92
C GLY A 6 -9.71 -18.01 6.47
N VAL A 7 -10.98 -18.05 6.86
CA VAL A 7 -11.65 -19.27 7.32
C VAL A 7 -11.79 -20.29 6.19
N ILE A 8 -12.15 -19.85 4.97
CA ILE A 8 -12.23 -20.71 3.78
C ILE A 8 -10.86 -21.31 3.44
N ALA A 9 -9.79 -20.53 3.63
CA ALA A 9 -8.41 -21.01 3.51
C ALA A 9 -7.97 -21.97 4.65
N GLY A 10 -8.86 -22.30 5.60
CA GLY A 10 -8.60 -23.21 6.71
C GLY A 10 -7.86 -22.58 7.89
N LEU A 11 -7.79 -21.25 7.97
CA LEU A 11 -7.12 -20.54 9.06
C LEU A 11 -8.09 -20.18 10.19
N ASN A 12 -7.61 -20.28 11.43
CA ASN A 12 -8.30 -19.72 12.59
C ASN A 12 -8.03 -18.21 12.69
N VAL A 13 -8.95 -17.40 12.14
CA VAL A 13 -8.80 -15.93 12.13
C VAL A 13 -9.20 -15.34 13.49
N MET A 14 -8.21 -15.21 14.38
CA MET A 14 -8.41 -14.70 15.75
C MET A 14 -8.84 -13.23 15.79
N ARG A 15 -8.23 -12.38 14.96
CA ARG A 15 -8.51 -10.95 14.90
C ARG A 15 -8.10 -10.40 13.53
N ILE A 16 -8.86 -9.42 13.03
CA ILE A 16 -8.43 -8.54 11.96
C ILE A 16 -7.90 -7.26 12.61
N ILE A 17 -6.69 -6.85 12.23
CA ILE A 17 -6.08 -5.61 12.68
C ILE A 17 -5.89 -4.70 11.48
N ASN A 18 -5.99 -3.39 11.71
CA ASN A 18 -5.73 -2.40 10.67
C ASN A 18 -4.21 -2.32 10.42
N GLU A 19 -3.81 -2.18 9.17
CA GLU A 19 -2.42 -2.01 8.74
C GLU A 19 -1.63 -0.95 9.51
N PRO A 20 -2.14 0.29 9.74
CA PRO A 20 -1.40 1.28 10.52
C PRO A 20 -1.16 0.87 11.97
N THR A 21 -2.12 0.17 12.59
CA THR A 21 -1.95 -0.34 13.95
C THR A 21 -0.90 -1.45 13.96
N ALA A 22 -0.89 -2.33 12.95
CA ALA A 22 0.14 -3.35 12.81
C ALA A 22 1.54 -2.73 12.61
N ALA A 23 1.65 -1.72 11.75
CA ALA A 23 2.89 -0.97 11.51
C ALA A 23 3.36 -0.22 12.77
N ALA A 24 2.45 0.41 13.51
CA ALA A 24 2.74 1.06 14.77
C ALA A 24 3.25 0.07 15.83
N ILE A 25 2.59 -1.10 15.96
CA ILE A 25 3.02 -2.16 16.86
C ILE A 25 4.41 -2.65 16.47
N ALA A 26 4.68 -2.89 15.18
CA ALA A 26 5.99 -3.30 14.70
C ALA A 26 7.08 -2.26 15.04
N TYR A 27 6.79 -0.97 14.82
CA TYR A 27 7.70 0.13 15.17
C TYR A 27 7.92 0.26 16.68
N GLY A 28 6.85 0.22 17.47
CA GLY A 28 6.88 0.44 18.91
C GLY A 28 7.48 -0.73 19.68
N LEU A 29 7.36 -1.97 19.20
CA LEU A 29 7.99 -3.16 19.79
C LEU A 29 9.52 -3.08 19.74
N ASP A 30 10.08 -2.59 18.63
CA ASP A 30 11.53 -2.49 18.43
C ASP A 30 12.17 -1.36 19.27
N LYS A 31 11.39 -0.32 19.61
CA LYS A 31 11.86 0.85 20.36
C LYS A 31 11.53 0.87 21.86
N LYS A 32 11.04 -0.25 22.42
CA LYS A 32 10.73 -0.39 23.85
C LYS A 32 11.93 -0.21 24.78
N ALA A 33 13.16 -0.31 24.27
CA ALA A 33 14.36 -0.25 25.11
C ALA A 33 14.91 1.17 25.38
N THR A 34 14.49 2.20 24.64
CA THR A 34 15.21 3.51 24.63
C THR A 34 14.32 4.75 24.69
N SER A 35 13.00 4.60 24.86
CA SER A 35 12.04 5.70 24.74
C SER A 35 11.49 6.10 26.11
N VAL A 36 12.00 7.19 26.70
CA VAL A 36 11.38 7.85 27.86
C VAL A 36 10.48 8.96 27.35
N GLY A 37 9.18 8.89 27.66
CA GLY A 37 8.17 9.93 27.33
C GLY A 37 7.30 9.65 26.10
N GLU A 38 6.22 10.44 25.98
CA GLU A 38 5.27 10.46 24.87
C GLU A 38 5.97 10.72 23.53
N LYS A 39 5.61 9.96 22.49
CA LYS A 39 6.11 10.16 21.12
C LYS A 39 4.97 10.25 20.13
N ASN A 40 4.99 11.30 19.31
CA ASN A 40 4.13 11.41 18.13
C ASN A 40 4.84 10.81 16.91
N VAL A 41 4.15 9.89 16.23
CA VAL A 41 4.65 9.13 15.09
C VAL A 41 3.70 9.32 13.91
N LEU A 42 4.25 9.69 12.76
CA LEU A 42 3.53 9.71 11.50
C LEU A 42 3.83 8.40 10.75
N ILE A 43 2.79 7.67 10.38
CA ILE A 43 2.87 6.54 9.47
C ILE A 43 2.43 7.02 8.09
N PHE A 44 3.27 6.75 7.11
CA PHE A 44 3.02 7.00 5.70
C PHE A 44 2.99 5.64 5.00
N ASP A 45 1.84 5.28 4.46
CA ASP A 45 1.63 4.01 3.77
C ASP A 45 1.17 4.29 2.34
N LEU A 46 2.03 4.01 1.37
CA LEU A 46 1.73 4.14 -0.04
C LEU A 46 1.83 2.76 -0.68
N GLY A 47 0.68 2.09 -0.73
CA GLY A 47 0.55 0.73 -1.23
C GLY A 47 0.34 0.67 -2.75
N GLY A 48 -0.11 -0.50 -3.22
CA GLY A 48 -0.38 -0.74 -4.63
C GLY A 48 -1.60 0.01 -5.17
N GLY A 49 -2.62 0.27 -4.35
CA GLY A 49 -3.85 0.94 -4.78
C GLY A 49 -4.43 1.95 -3.79
N THR A 50 -3.86 2.07 -2.60
CA THR A 50 -4.28 3.06 -1.60
C THR A 50 -3.08 3.80 -1.03
N PHE A 51 -3.34 5.03 -0.61
CA PHE A 51 -2.41 5.89 0.08
C PHE A 51 -3.04 6.32 1.38
N ASP A 52 -2.42 5.97 2.51
CA ASP A 52 -2.95 6.26 3.83
C ASP A 52 -1.88 6.91 4.71
N VAL A 53 -2.30 7.88 5.52
CA VAL A 53 -1.46 8.62 6.45
C VAL A 53 -2.12 8.60 7.82
N PHE A 54 -1.34 8.27 8.85
CA PHE A 54 -1.81 8.20 10.22
C PHE A 54 -0.88 8.95 11.14
N LEU A 55 -1.45 9.73 12.06
CA LEU A 55 -0.73 10.30 13.18
C LEU A 55 -1.10 9.52 14.44
N LEU A 56 -0.10 9.00 15.13
CA LEU A 56 -0.26 8.24 16.35
C LEU A 56 0.56 8.84 17.48
N THR A 57 0.07 8.64 18.69
CA THR A 57 0.83 8.87 19.92
C THR A 57 1.17 7.51 20.53
N ILE A 58 2.43 7.35 20.94
CA ILE A 58 2.94 6.16 21.61
C ILE A 58 3.44 6.57 22.99
N GLU A 59 2.86 5.96 24.03
CA GLU A 59 3.23 6.19 25.42
C GLU A 59 3.09 4.88 26.20
N GLU A 60 4.15 4.44 26.90
CA GLU A 60 4.15 3.22 27.73
C GLU A 60 3.61 1.94 27.05
N GLY A 61 3.76 1.84 25.72
CA GLY A 61 3.25 0.71 24.92
C GLY A 61 1.76 0.80 24.58
N ILE A 62 1.10 1.89 24.93
CA ILE A 62 -0.21 2.28 24.42
C ILE A 62 -0.01 3.02 23.09
N PHE A 63 -0.82 2.64 22.09
CA PHE A 63 -0.82 3.24 20.77
C PHE A 63 -2.18 3.90 20.55
N GLU A 64 -2.20 5.22 20.42
CA GLU A 64 -3.42 5.99 20.19
C GLU A 64 -3.38 6.65 18.82
N VAL A 65 -4.38 6.40 17.97
CA VAL A 65 -4.52 7.08 16.68
C VAL A 65 -5.13 8.46 16.91
N LYS A 66 -4.41 9.52 16.57
CA LYS A 66 -4.87 10.90 16.69
C LYS A 66 -5.57 11.40 15.44
N ALA A 67 -5.08 11.00 14.26
CA ALA A 67 -5.68 11.37 12.99
C ALA A 67 -5.39 10.32 11.91
N THR A 68 -6.28 10.26 10.92
CA THR A 68 -6.13 9.47 9.71
C THR A 68 -6.61 10.28 8.52
N ALA A 69 -5.90 10.18 7.40
CA ALA A 69 -6.26 10.75 6.12
C ALA A 69 -5.67 9.87 5.01
N GLY A 70 -6.13 10.02 3.77
CA GLY A 70 -5.64 9.20 2.67
C GLY A 70 -6.46 9.35 1.39
N ASP A 71 -6.07 8.59 0.39
CA ASP A 71 -6.76 8.41 -0.88
C ASP A 71 -6.86 6.91 -1.21
N THR A 72 -8.09 6.42 -1.33
CA THR A 72 -8.39 5.00 -1.59
C THR A 72 -8.22 4.61 -3.06
N HIS A 73 -7.83 5.56 -3.92
CA HIS A 73 -7.63 5.37 -5.36
C HIS A 73 -6.28 5.95 -5.82
N LEU A 74 -5.28 5.93 -4.95
CA LEU A 74 -3.92 6.35 -5.25
C LEU A 74 -2.93 5.29 -4.78
N GLY A 75 -2.12 4.74 -5.69
CA GLY A 75 -1.07 3.80 -5.31
C GLY A 75 -0.08 3.50 -6.44
N GLY A 76 0.70 2.44 -6.24
CA GLY A 76 1.65 1.90 -7.22
C GLY A 76 1.06 1.73 -8.62
N GLU A 77 -0.18 1.23 -8.69
CA GLU A 77 -0.86 0.97 -9.97
C GLU A 77 -1.02 2.26 -10.81
N ASP A 78 -1.17 3.43 -10.19
CA ASP A 78 -1.23 4.71 -10.91
C ASP A 78 0.09 5.07 -11.58
N PHE A 79 1.21 4.79 -10.91
CA PHE A 79 2.54 4.98 -11.47
C PHE A 79 2.76 4.03 -12.65
N ASP A 80 2.42 2.75 -12.48
CA ASP A 80 2.50 1.74 -13.53
C ASP A 80 1.63 2.11 -14.72
N ASN A 81 0.39 2.56 -14.47
CA ASN A 81 -0.54 3.04 -15.49
C ASN A 81 0.05 4.21 -16.29
N ARG A 82 0.66 5.19 -15.61
CA ARG A 82 1.32 6.32 -16.29
C ARG A 82 2.50 5.85 -17.15
N MET A 83 3.32 4.94 -16.66
CA MET A 83 4.44 4.36 -17.43
C MET A 83 3.95 3.57 -18.64
N VAL A 84 2.96 2.69 -18.46
CA VAL A 84 2.35 1.92 -19.55
C VAL A 84 1.81 2.87 -20.61
N ASN A 85 1.05 3.89 -20.23
CA ASN A 85 0.50 4.87 -21.17
C ASN A 85 1.60 5.59 -21.95
N HIS A 86 2.66 6.02 -21.27
CA HIS A 86 3.82 6.63 -21.91
C HIS A 86 4.47 5.69 -22.94
N PHE A 87 4.74 4.44 -22.56
CA PHE A 87 5.42 3.48 -23.44
C PHE A 87 4.54 2.96 -24.57
N VAL A 88 3.21 2.91 -24.42
CA VAL A 88 2.28 2.66 -25.53
C VAL A 88 2.42 3.76 -26.59
N GLN A 89 2.45 5.03 -26.18
CA GLN A 89 2.62 6.15 -27.12
C GLN A 89 4.00 6.13 -27.78
N GLU A 90 5.06 5.86 -27.02
CA GLU A 90 6.42 5.74 -27.56
C GLU A 90 6.55 4.58 -28.56
N PHE A 91 5.94 3.42 -28.25
CA PHE A 91 5.93 2.28 -29.16
C PHE A 91 5.20 2.61 -30.46
N LYS A 92 4.04 3.29 -30.37
CA LYS A 92 3.28 3.77 -31.53
C LYS A 92 4.09 4.75 -32.37
N ARG A 93 4.81 5.67 -31.75
CA ARG A 93 5.66 6.66 -32.43
C ARG A 93 6.81 6.01 -33.20
N LYS A 94 7.53 5.08 -32.55
CA LYS A 94 8.74 4.41 -33.09
C LYS A 94 8.42 3.32 -34.11
N ASN A 95 7.39 2.50 -33.85
CA ASN A 95 7.09 1.31 -34.66
C ASN A 95 5.87 1.49 -35.58
N LYS A 96 5.20 2.65 -35.52
CA LYS A 96 3.97 2.96 -36.29
C LYS A 96 2.85 1.92 -36.08
N LYS A 97 2.83 1.28 -34.91
CA LYS A 97 1.84 0.27 -34.53
C LYS A 97 1.26 0.56 -33.16
N ASP A 98 -0.06 0.48 -33.06
CA ASP A 98 -0.77 0.67 -31.79
C ASP A 98 -1.00 -0.68 -31.10
N ILE A 99 -0.51 -0.82 -29.87
CA ILE A 99 -0.64 -2.04 -29.06
C ILE A 99 -1.79 -1.97 -28.04
N SER A 100 -2.48 -0.82 -27.94
CA SER A 100 -3.56 -0.61 -26.96
C SER A 100 -4.73 -1.59 -27.11
N GLY A 101 -4.98 -2.09 -28.32
CA GLY A 101 -6.01 -3.09 -28.59
C GLY A 101 -5.61 -4.54 -28.28
N ASN A 102 -4.39 -4.80 -27.81
CA ASN A 102 -3.89 -6.15 -27.54
C ASN A 102 -3.69 -6.38 -26.03
N PRO A 103 -4.63 -7.05 -25.34
CA PRO A 103 -4.55 -7.29 -23.91
C PRO A 103 -3.29 -8.04 -23.47
N ARG A 104 -2.80 -8.99 -24.29
CA ARG A 104 -1.58 -9.75 -24.00
C ARG A 104 -0.33 -8.88 -24.10
N ALA A 105 -0.27 -7.99 -25.09
CA ALA A 105 0.83 -7.05 -25.24
C ALA A 105 0.85 -6.03 -24.09
N LEU A 106 -0.33 -5.49 -23.73
CA LEU A 106 -0.47 -4.58 -22.60
C LEU A 106 -0.10 -5.22 -21.26
N ARG A 107 -0.52 -6.47 -21.00
CA ARG A 107 -0.14 -7.20 -19.78
C ARG A 107 1.38 -7.34 -19.69
N ARG A 108 2.06 -7.71 -20.78
CA ARG A 108 3.52 -7.84 -20.83
C ARG A 108 4.24 -6.50 -20.59
N LEU A 109 3.71 -5.42 -21.16
CA LEU A 109 4.27 -4.09 -20.94
C LEU A 109 4.09 -3.65 -19.49
N ARG A 110 2.90 -3.87 -18.91
CA ARG A 110 2.61 -3.55 -17.50
C ARG A 110 3.57 -4.25 -16.54
N THR A 111 3.77 -5.56 -16.70
CA THR A 111 4.74 -6.33 -15.89
C THR A 111 6.20 -5.87 -16.05
N ALA A 112 6.52 -5.13 -17.11
CA ALA A 112 7.84 -4.53 -17.28
C ALA A 112 7.91 -3.06 -16.81
N CYS A 113 6.77 -2.45 -16.50
CA CYS A 113 6.69 -1.12 -15.90
C CYS A 113 6.72 -1.20 -14.37
N GLU A 114 6.05 -2.20 -13.80
CA GLU A 114 6.19 -2.61 -12.39
C GLU A 114 7.59 -3.16 -12.09
#